data_AF-A0AAW9YPT6-F1
#
_entry.id   AF-A0AAW9YPT6-F1
#
_cell.length_a   1.000
_cell.length_b   1.000
_cell.length_c   1.000
_cell.angle_alpha   90.00
_cell.angle_beta   90.00
_cell.angle_gamma   90.00
#
_symmetry.space_group_name_H-M   'P 1'
#
loop_
_entity.id
_entity.type
_entity.pdbx_description
1 polymer ?
#
loop_
_entity_poly.entity_id
_entity_poly.type
_entity_poly.pdbx_seq_one_letter_code
_entity_poly.pdbx_strand_id
1 'polypeptide(L)'
;MIYQYTSEVKSVYIEWFNEVQKDIQRSDHSDLMIEYLGKADNTFHTLALIYHLADNQDTNIIAKNTVERIVLIMAYLYECANYLYGDDFDEVRNVAQKIIDRKSKFNNKNGFSVGDVARPKIFRKLDRELLESALEMLANYDHIQKTNNLGVKYAKYKWLY
;
A
#
# COMPACT_ATOMS: atom_id res chain seq x y z
N MET A 1 16.07 -16.60 28.39
CA MET A 1 15.49 -17.75 27.68
C MET A 1 15.71 -17.52 26.19
N ILE A 2 16.30 -18.48 25.47
CA ILE A 2 16.56 -18.34 24.02
C ILE A 2 15.40 -19.02 23.28
N TYR A 3 14.69 -18.27 22.44
CA TYR A 3 13.64 -18.79 21.56
C TYR A 3 14.24 -19.19 20.22
N GLN A 4 13.78 -20.30 19.66
CA GLN A 4 14.37 -20.87 18.45
C GLN A 4 13.32 -21.50 17.53
N TYR A 5 13.65 -21.51 16.24
CA TYR A 5 12.90 -22.25 15.22
C TYR A 5 13.43 -23.68 15.13
N THR A 6 12.55 -24.63 14.82
CA THR A 6 13.00 -25.95 14.33
C THR A 6 13.59 -25.81 12.93
N SER A 7 14.34 -26.81 12.46
CA SER A 7 14.91 -26.79 11.10
C SER A 7 13.85 -26.61 10.00
N GLU A 8 12.68 -27.24 10.18
CA GLU A 8 11.55 -27.11 9.25
C GLU A 8 10.96 -25.70 9.26
N VAL A 9 10.78 -25.10 10.44
CA VAL A 9 10.25 -23.74 10.54
C VAL A 9 11.24 -22.72 10.02
N LYS A 10 12.53 -22.96 10.24
CA LYS A 10 13.62 -22.13 9.74
C LYS A 10 13.64 -22.10 8.21
N SER A 11 13.32 -23.19 7.51
CA SER A 11 13.28 -23.18 6.04
C SER A 11 12.17 -22.28 5.49
N VAL A 12 11.00 -22.22 6.15
CA VAL A 12 9.91 -21.32 5.76
C VAL A 12 10.35 -19.84 5.87
N TYR A 13 11.00 -19.48 6.98
CA TYR A 13 11.55 -18.14 7.14
C TYR A 13 12.62 -17.82 6.10
N ILE A 14 13.56 -18.75 5.85
CA ILE A 14 14.64 -18.54 4.86
C ILE A 14 14.06 -18.32 3.46
N GLU A 15 13.04 -19.09 3.07
CA GLU A 15 12.37 -18.93 1.79
C GLU A 15 11.76 -17.52 1.66
N TRP A 16 10.98 -17.11 2.65
CA TRP A 16 10.40 -15.76 2.70
C TRP A 16 11.47 -14.66 2.68
N PHE A 17 12.53 -14.80 3.49
CA PHE A 17 13.60 -13.81 3.59
C PHE A 17 14.36 -13.66 2.27
N ASN A 18 14.61 -14.77 1.56
CA ASN A 18 15.24 -14.72 0.25
C ASN A 18 14.40 -13.97 -0.79
N GLU A 19 13.08 -14.10 -0.75
CA GLU A 19 12.20 -13.31 -1.63
C GLU A 19 12.27 -11.81 -1.29
N VAL A 20 12.28 -11.44 -0.01
CA VAL A 20 12.49 -10.04 0.41
C VAL A 20 13.85 -9.50 -0.06
N GLN A 21 14.92 -10.30 0.05
CA GLN A 21 16.26 -9.88 -0.41
C GLN A 21 16.32 -9.68 -1.92
N LYS A 22 15.63 -10.52 -2.70
CA LYS A 22 15.49 -10.31 -4.15
C LYS A 22 14.74 -9.01 -4.44
N ASP A 23 13.70 -8.72 -3.67
CA ASP A 23 12.89 -7.52 -3.88
C ASP A 23 13.66 -6.24 -3.56
N ILE A 24 14.46 -6.21 -2.48
CA ILE A 24 15.36 -5.08 -2.15
C ILE A 24 16.31 -4.73 -3.30
N GLN A 25 16.75 -5.73 -4.07
CA GLN A 25 17.71 -5.53 -5.16
C GLN A 25 17.09 -4.98 -6.44
N ARG A 26 15.77 -4.76 -6.48
CA ARG A 26 15.11 -4.19 -7.67
C ARG A 26 15.42 -2.69 -7.75
N SER A 27 15.68 -2.21 -8.95
CA SER A 27 16.15 -0.85 -9.22
C SER A 27 15.03 0.21 -9.22
N ASP A 28 13.78 -0.21 -9.07
CA ASP A 28 12.55 0.56 -9.14
C ASP A 28 11.93 0.83 -7.76
N HIS A 29 12.64 0.54 -6.67
CA HIS A 29 12.16 0.92 -5.34
C HIS A 29 12.58 2.35 -4.98
N SER A 30 11.64 3.10 -4.40
CA SER A 30 11.97 4.37 -3.74
C SER A 30 12.87 4.17 -2.52
N ASP A 31 13.59 5.21 -2.11
CA ASP A 31 14.44 5.17 -0.90
C ASP A 31 13.65 4.73 0.35
N LEU A 32 12.37 5.14 0.46
CA LEU A 32 11.49 4.77 1.57
C LEU A 32 11.11 3.29 1.52
N MET A 33 10.88 2.74 0.33
CA MET A 33 10.59 1.32 0.16
C MET A 33 11.82 0.46 0.48
N ILE A 34 13.02 0.90 0.06
CA ILE A 34 14.29 0.25 0.45
C ILE A 34 14.46 0.27 1.98
N GLU A 35 14.20 1.40 2.64
CA GLU A 35 14.28 1.51 4.10
C GLU A 35 13.25 0.59 4.79
N TYR A 36 12.02 0.51 4.28
CA TYR A 36 10.98 -0.39 4.78
C TYR A 36 11.43 -1.86 4.69
N LEU A 37 11.87 -2.29 3.51
CA LEU A 37 12.30 -3.67 3.28
C LEU A 37 13.54 -4.03 4.11
N GLY A 38 14.46 -3.09 4.32
CA GLY A 38 15.63 -3.26 5.18
C GLY A 38 15.29 -3.57 6.65
N LYS A 39 14.07 -3.25 7.11
CA LYS A 39 13.58 -3.54 8.47
C LYS A 39 12.70 -4.78 8.55
N ALA A 40 12.40 -5.42 7.41
CA ALA A 40 11.45 -6.54 7.35
C ALA A 40 11.90 -7.74 8.18
N ASP A 41 13.21 -8.04 8.18
CA ASP A 41 13.79 -9.17 8.92
C ASP A 41 13.56 -9.06 10.44
N ASN A 42 13.97 -7.93 11.02
CA ASN A 42 13.78 -7.68 12.43
C ASN A 42 12.29 -7.66 12.81
N THR A 43 11.44 -7.11 11.94
CA THR A 43 9.99 -7.08 12.13
C THR A 43 9.41 -8.50 12.16
N PHE A 44 9.83 -9.36 11.24
CA PHE A 44 9.42 -10.77 11.19
C PHE A 44 9.72 -11.48 12.51
N HIS A 45 10.97 -11.41 12.98
CA HIS A 45 11.39 -12.08 14.22
C HIS A 45 10.68 -11.51 15.45
N THR A 46 10.48 -10.20 15.50
CA THR A 46 9.76 -9.53 16.59
C THR A 46 8.31 -10.00 16.64
N LEU A 47 7.61 -10.03 15.50
CA LEU A 47 6.23 -10.51 15.43
C LEU A 47 6.12 -12.00 15.77
N ALA A 48 7.03 -12.83 15.26
CA ALA A 48 7.06 -14.25 15.56
C ALA A 48 7.18 -14.50 17.08
N LEU A 49 8.01 -13.73 17.77
CA LEU A 49 8.16 -13.80 19.21
C LEU A 49 6.89 -13.33 19.94
N ILE A 50 6.31 -12.20 19.55
CA ILE A 50 5.09 -11.66 20.17
C ILE A 50 3.94 -12.67 20.07
N TYR A 51 3.71 -13.22 18.87
CA TYR A 51 2.65 -14.20 18.66
C TYR A 51 2.93 -15.52 19.37
N HIS A 52 4.18 -15.96 19.42
CA HIS A 52 4.57 -17.13 20.20
C HIS A 52 4.23 -16.95 21.68
N LEU A 53 4.60 -15.82 22.28
CA LEU A 53 4.32 -15.52 23.69
C LEU A 53 2.82 -15.37 23.98
N ALA A 54 2.05 -14.87 23.03
CA ALA A 54 0.60 -14.74 23.15
C ALA A 54 -0.11 -16.11 23.10
N ASP A 55 0.34 -17.02 22.24
CA ASP A 55 -0.34 -18.29 21.99
C ASP A 55 0.19 -19.44 22.85
N ASN A 56 1.48 -19.47 23.20
CA ASN A 56 2.14 -20.59 23.90
C ASN A 56 3.28 -20.12 24.83
N GLN A 57 2.99 -20.02 26.13
CA GLN A 57 3.95 -19.54 27.13
C GLN A 57 4.95 -20.60 27.61
N ASP A 58 4.65 -21.89 27.39
CA ASP A 58 5.35 -22.98 28.08
C ASP A 58 6.50 -23.61 27.29
N THR A 59 6.75 -23.15 26.06
CA THR A 59 7.84 -23.68 25.23
C THR A 59 8.71 -22.56 24.68
N ASN A 60 9.99 -22.88 24.43
CA ASN A 60 10.92 -21.98 23.76
C ASN A 60 11.04 -22.23 22.25
N ILE A 61 10.19 -23.10 21.69
CA ILE A 61 10.19 -23.46 20.27
C ILE A 61 9.06 -22.71 19.59
N ILE A 62 9.39 -21.84 18.64
CA ILE A 62 8.37 -21.11 17.86
C ILE A 62 7.72 -22.08 16.88
N ALA A 63 6.41 -22.25 17.01
CA ALA A 63 5.64 -23.19 16.23
C ALA A 63 5.47 -22.76 14.76
N LYS A 64 5.33 -23.74 13.86
CA LYS A 64 5.19 -23.52 12.42
C LYS A 64 3.98 -22.64 12.06
N ASN A 65 2.84 -22.90 12.68
CA ASN A 65 1.61 -22.14 12.48
C ASN A 65 1.78 -20.65 12.83
N THR A 66 2.59 -20.33 13.85
CA THR A 66 2.93 -18.95 14.20
C THR A 66 3.70 -18.30 13.05
N VAL A 67 4.73 -18.97 12.53
CA VAL A 67 5.55 -18.46 11.42
C VAL A 67 4.74 -18.29 10.15
N GLU A 68 3.88 -19.24 9.78
CA GLU A 68 2.99 -19.14 8.62
C GLU A 68 2.04 -17.94 8.74
N ARG A 69 1.50 -17.67 9.95
CA ARG A 69 0.70 -16.45 10.19
C ARG A 69 1.53 -15.18 10.04
N ILE A 70 2.76 -15.16 10.52
CA ILE A 70 3.64 -13.99 10.35
C ILE A 70 3.95 -13.75 8.88
N VAL A 71 4.19 -14.79 8.07
CA VAL A 71 4.37 -14.64 6.62
C VAL A 71 3.17 -13.91 5.99
N LEU A 72 1.94 -14.30 6.33
CA LEU A 72 0.73 -13.63 5.84
C LEU A 72 0.62 -12.17 6.29
N ILE A 73 0.96 -11.88 7.55
CA ILE A 73 0.98 -10.51 8.07
C ILE A 73 2.03 -9.66 7.35
N MET A 74 3.23 -10.20 7.13
CA MET A 74 4.30 -9.50 6.42
C MET A 74 3.91 -9.22 4.96
N ALA A 75 3.20 -10.15 4.30
CA ALA A 75 2.66 -9.91 2.97
C ALA A 75 1.64 -8.76 2.97
N TYR A 76 0.75 -8.71 3.95
CA TYR A 76 -0.19 -7.58 4.09
C TYR A 76 0.51 -6.24 4.35
N LEU A 77 1.52 -6.22 5.24
CA LEU A 77 2.31 -5.01 5.51
C LEU A 77 3.08 -4.55 4.28
N TYR A 78 3.57 -5.50 3.47
CA TYR A 78 4.22 -5.20 2.20
C TYR A 78 3.28 -4.48 1.24
N GLU A 79 2.05 -4.98 1.04
CA GLU A 79 1.05 -4.31 0.19
C GLU A 79 0.76 -2.89 0.68
N CYS A 80 0.68 -2.69 1.99
CA CYS A 80 0.51 -1.37 2.58
C CYS A 80 1.71 -0.45 2.33
N ALA A 81 2.93 -0.97 2.46
CA ALA A 81 4.15 -0.22 2.18
C ALA A 81 4.27 0.13 0.70
N ASN A 82 3.96 -0.81 -0.20
CA ASN A 82 3.94 -0.57 -1.64
C ASN A 82 2.91 0.50 -2.02
N TYR A 83 1.73 0.49 -1.40
CA TYR A 83 0.75 1.56 -1.57
C TYR A 83 1.26 2.93 -1.11
N LEU A 84 2.06 3.00 -0.05
CA LEU A 84 2.55 4.26 0.52
C LEU A 84 3.86 4.76 -0.10
N TYR A 85 4.71 3.86 -0.58
CA TYR A 85 6.10 4.13 -0.94
C TYR A 85 6.49 3.59 -2.32
N GLY A 86 5.60 2.86 -3.00
CA GLY A 86 5.85 2.42 -4.37
C GLY A 86 5.89 3.61 -5.33
N ASP A 87 6.53 3.42 -6.49
CA ASP A 87 6.66 4.46 -7.53
C ASP A 87 5.30 5.07 -7.93
N ASP A 88 4.25 4.26 -7.93
CA ASP A 88 2.89 4.69 -8.20
C ASP A 88 2.39 5.73 -7.18
N PHE A 89 2.83 5.71 -5.92
CA PHE A 89 2.39 6.68 -4.91
C PHE A 89 2.85 8.10 -5.25
N ASP A 90 4.11 8.26 -5.67
CA ASP A 90 4.64 9.55 -6.10
C ASP A 90 3.96 10.01 -7.40
N GLU A 91 3.66 9.10 -8.33
CA GLU A 91 2.91 9.44 -9.53
C GLU A 91 1.46 9.86 -9.21
N VAL A 92 0.74 9.08 -8.40
CA VAL A 92 -0.62 9.36 -7.92
C VAL A 92 -0.67 10.73 -7.24
N ARG A 93 0.29 11.01 -6.34
CA ARG A 93 0.40 12.31 -5.65
C ARG A 93 0.65 13.45 -6.63
N ASN A 94 1.57 13.27 -7.59
CA ASN A 94 1.86 14.26 -8.61
C ASN A 94 0.64 14.55 -9.49
N VAL A 95 -0.14 13.53 -9.82
CA VAL A 95 -1.40 13.66 -10.56
C VAL A 95 -2.46 14.36 -9.72
N ALA A 96 -2.63 13.98 -8.45
CA ALA A 96 -3.55 14.62 -7.51
C ALA A 96 -3.26 16.13 -7.37
N GLN A 97 -1.98 16.50 -7.22
CA GLN A 97 -1.57 17.91 -7.18
C GLN A 97 -1.92 18.65 -8.47
N LYS A 98 -1.65 18.07 -9.65
CA LYS A 98 -2.03 18.66 -10.94
C LYS A 98 -3.55 18.84 -11.09
N ILE A 99 -4.35 17.96 -10.47
CA ILE A 99 -5.81 18.09 -10.43
C ILE A 99 -6.22 19.27 -9.54
N ILE A 100 -5.62 19.41 -8.35
CA ILE A 100 -5.84 20.55 -7.44
C ILE A 100 -5.47 21.87 -8.12
N ASP A 101 -4.33 21.95 -8.78
CA ASP A 101 -3.86 23.17 -9.48
C ASP A 101 -4.85 23.62 -10.57
N ARG A 102 -5.72 22.71 -11.01
CA ARG A 102 -6.76 22.92 -12.03
C ARG A 102 -8.17 22.84 -11.48
N LYS A 103 -8.35 22.94 -10.17
CA LYS A 103 -9.65 22.95 -9.47
C LYS A 103 -10.70 23.83 -10.17
N SER A 104 -10.31 25.02 -10.62
CA SER A 104 -11.20 25.96 -11.33
C SER A 104 -11.79 25.40 -12.64
N LYS A 105 -11.11 24.45 -13.29
CA LYS A 105 -11.58 23.78 -14.52
C LYS A 105 -12.56 22.65 -14.25
N PHE A 106 -12.60 22.14 -13.02
CA PHE A 106 -13.45 21.02 -12.59
C PHE A 106 -14.57 21.45 -11.64
N ASN A 107 -14.82 22.76 -11.51
CA ASN A 107 -15.83 23.31 -10.61
C ASN A 107 -17.22 23.35 -11.27
N ASN A 108 -17.86 22.19 -11.40
CA ASN A 108 -19.22 22.08 -11.91
C ASN A 108 -20.22 21.86 -10.76
N LYS A 109 -21.38 22.54 -10.79
CA LYS A 109 -22.47 22.38 -9.80
C LYS A 109 -22.92 20.92 -9.64
N ASN A 110 -22.82 20.13 -10.71
CA ASN A 110 -23.20 18.72 -10.73
C ASN A 110 -22.05 17.76 -10.38
N GLY A 111 -20.90 18.28 -9.95
CA GLY A 111 -19.67 17.53 -9.76
C GLY A 111 -18.95 17.21 -11.06
N PHE A 112 -17.83 16.52 -10.94
CA PHE A 112 -16.97 16.07 -12.04
C PHE A 112 -16.64 14.59 -11.88
N SER A 113 -16.34 13.92 -12.98
CA SER A 113 -15.96 12.51 -13.01
C SER A 113 -14.51 12.34 -13.44
N VAL A 114 -13.96 11.14 -13.28
CA VAL A 114 -12.65 10.79 -13.88
C VAL A 114 -12.61 11.06 -15.38
N GLY A 115 -13.73 10.86 -16.09
CA GLY A 115 -13.83 11.17 -17.51
C GLY A 115 -13.71 12.67 -17.82
N ASP A 116 -14.13 13.54 -16.90
CA ASP A 116 -13.94 14.99 -17.04
C ASP A 116 -12.48 15.38 -16.77
N VAL A 117 -11.84 14.72 -15.80
CA VAL A 117 -10.41 14.92 -15.47
C VAL A 117 -9.49 14.39 -16.58
N ALA A 118 -9.88 13.33 -17.30
CA ALA A 118 -9.08 12.76 -18.39
C ALA A 118 -9.10 13.60 -19.69
N ARG A 119 -10.05 14.53 -19.86
CA ARG A 119 -10.21 15.34 -21.08
C ARG A 119 -9.04 16.29 -21.40
N PRO A 120 -8.48 17.04 -20.44
CA PRO A 120 -7.36 17.94 -20.70
C PRO A 120 -6.13 17.20 -21.24
N LYS A 121 -5.45 17.79 -22.23
CA LYS A 121 -4.28 17.18 -22.90
C LYS A 121 -3.20 16.65 -21.96
N ILE A 122 -3.03 17.26 -20.79
CA ILE A 122 -2.00 16.87 -19.81
C ILE A 122 -2.27 15.53 -19.12
N PHE A 123 -3.55 15.10 -19.06
CA PHE A 123 -3.96 13.86 -18.42
C PHE A 123 -4.30 12.77 -19.45
N ARG A 124 -4.35 13.13 -20.73
CA ARG A 124 -4.80 12.27 -21.83
C ARG A 124 -3.90 11.06 -22.09
N LYS A 125 -2.64 11.11 -21.65
CA LYS A 125 -1.67 10.02 -21.74
C LYS A 125 -1.59 9.17 -20.47
N LEU A 126 -2.24 9.61 -19.39
CA LEU A 126 -2.24 8.87 -18.14
C LEU A 126 -3.26 7.75 -18.21
N ASP A 127 -2.95 6.66 -17.52
CA ASP A 127 -3.91 5.60 -17.37
C ASP A 127 -5.09 6.07 -16.49
N ARG A 128 -6.25 5.48 -16.76
CA ARG A 128 -7.47 5.76 -16.06
C ARG A 128 -7.37 5.34 -14.60
N GLU A 129 -6.76 4.19 -14.32
CA GLU A 129 -6.59 3.69 -12.95
C GLU A 129 -5.79 4.69 -12.09
N LEU A 130 -4.70 5.23 -12.65
CA LEU A 130 -3.91 6.27 -12.01
C LEU A 130 -4.73 7.54 -11.69
N LEU A 131 -5.61 7.97 -12.61
CA LEU A 131 -6.51 9.10 -12.38
C LEU A 131 -7.57 8.80 -11.31
N GLU A 132 -8.06 7.56 -11.25
CA GLU A 132 -9.01 7.13 -10.22
C GLU A 132 -8.33 7.10 -8.85
N SER A 133 -7.13 6.52 -8.73
CA SER A 133 -6.32 6.54 -7.51
C SER A 133 -6.01 7.95 -7.03
N ALA A 134 -5.68 8.88 -7.95
CA ALA A 134 -5.48 10.29 -7.59
C ALA A 134 -6.74 10.96 -7.04
N LEU A 135 -7.92 10.63 -7.59
CA LEU A 135 -9.20 11.14 -7.07
C LEU A 135 -9.56 10.50 -5.73
N GLU A 136 -9.27 9.23 -5.52
CA GLU A 136 -9.46 8.58 -4.22
C GLU A 136 -8.54 9.17 -3.15
N MET A 137 -7.27 9.43 -3.50
CA MET A 137 -6.36 10.14 -2.61
C MET A 137 -6.93 11.51 -2.21
N LEU A 138 -7.39 12.32 -3.17
CA LEU A 138 -8.03 13.61 -2.88
C LEU A 138 -9.28 13.47 -2.00
N ALA A 139 -10.03 12.38 -2.14
CA ALA A 139 -11.20 12.13 -1.30
C ALA A 139 -10.82 11.73 0.13
N ASN A 140 -9.77 10.91 0.29
CA ASN A 140 -9.27 10.47 1.58
C ASN A 140 -8.66 11.63 2.40
N TYR A 141 -8.13 12.66 1.74
CA TYR A 141 -7.60 13.88 2.35
C TYR A 141 -8.62 15.04 2.38
N ASP A 142 -9.92 14.78 2.24
CA ASP A 142 -10.99 15.77 2.35
C ASP A 142 -10.87 16.99 1.40
N HIS A 143 -10.21 16.83 0.25
CA HIS A 143 -10.22 17.85 -0.80
C HIS A 143 -11.50 17.77 -1.65
N ILE A 144 -12.00 16.55 -1.87
CA ILE A 144 -13.20 16.27 -2.66
C ILE A 144 -14.10 15.26 -1.94
N GLN A 145 -15.39 15.26 -2.27
CA GLN A 145 -16.37 14.32 -1.75
C GLN A 145 -16.93 13.47 -2.89
N LYS A 146 -16.97 12.14 -2.73
CA LYS A 146 -17.75 11.25 -3.61
C LYS A 146 -19.25 11.53 -3.40
N THR A 147 -19.97 11.83 -4.48
CA THR A 147 -21.38 12.27 -4.48
C THR A 147 -22.33 11.27 -5.12
N ASN A 148 -21.89 10.04 -5.38
CA ASN A 148 -22.70 9.07 -6.12
C ASN A 148 -23.92 8.57 -5.32
N ASN A 149 -25.04 8.44 -6.03
CA ASN A 149 -26.14 7.53 -5.71
C ASN A 149 -25.83 6.15 -6.31
N LEU A 150 -26.30 5.07 -5.67
CA LEU A 150 -26.14 3.68 -6.11
C LEU A 150 -26.53 3.49 -7.60
N GLY A 151 -25.66 2.87 -8.41
CA GLY A 151 -25.98 2.42 -9.78
C GLY A 151 -25.34 3.18 -10.96
N VAL A 152 -24.46 4.15 -10.73
CA VAL A 152 -23.77 4.88 -11.82
C VAL A 152 -22.40 4.27 -12.13
N LYS A 153 -22.10 4.05 -13.42
CA LYS A 153 -20.84 3.44 -13.91
C LYS A 153 -19.56 4.15 -13.45
N TYR A 154 -19.63 5.45 -13.14
CA TYR A 154 -18.46 6.25 -12.71
C TYR A 154 -18.78 7.10 -11.49
N ALA A 155 -17.82 7.19 -10.55
CA ALA A 155 -17.89 8.07 -9.40
C ALA A 155 -17.92 9.55 -9.82
N LYS A 156 -18.85 10.30 -9.24
CA LYS A 156 -18.86 11.77 -9.30
C LYS A 156 -18.28 12.34 -8.02
N TYR A 157 -17.49 13.39 -8.19
CA TYR A 157 -16.79 14.10 -7.12
C TYR A 157 -17.21 15.56 -7.09
N LYS A 158 -17.22 16.16 -5.90
CA LYS A 158 -17.36 17.62 -5.71
C LYS A 158 -16.24 18.13 -4.83
N TRP A 159 -15.73 19.32 -5.10
CA TRP A 159 -14.80 20.00 -4.21
C TRP A 159 -15.50 20.38 -2.89
N LEU A 160 -14.81 20.17 -1.77
CA LEU A 160 -15.33 20.52 -0.43
C LEU A 160 -15.11 22.00 -0.07
N TYR A 161 -14.08 22.61 -0.65
CA TYR A 161 -13.72 24.04 -0.52
C TYR A 161 -13.39 24.58 -1.89
#